data_AF-A0A947EC21-F1
#
_entry.id   AF-A0A947EC21-F1
#
_cell.length_a   1.000
_cell.length_b   1.000
_cell.length_c   1.000
_cell.angle_alpha   90.00
_cell.angle_beta   90.00
_cell.angle_gamma   90.00
#
_symmetry.space_group_name_H-M   'P 1'
#
loop_
_entity.id
_entity.type
_entity.pdbx_description
1 polymer ?
#
loop_
_entity_poly.entity_id
_entity_poly.type
_entity_poly.pdbx_seq_one_letter_code
_entity_poly.pdbx_strand_id
1 'polypeptide(L)'
;MSLLVPGALALLSLAIPLLVLYMLRSRRQRFEVPSVMLWSGEEEFVSAAVPWQRLKITAALLLQLLALAAFAFLLSRPFFEEETLLGPHTVMIIDTSGSMGMENRLDTAKARAIELSAEASDAQLISVVSGGPSPRVLAAFSRDPEGLRTAIESLSVTGGSDELGEALRLARGLATPDRPTTILFLGDGGIPGSVSEPVTNALHVPFDDTGDNVAITGFGAGAGAGETRMFLEVTSYSNKPESVTAELEVDGLSVGSVDVDLDPGQRSQKAIAVEAGPGQVVTVALRDHVDSLPLDDSSAAVLSGSAEVSVAVLGEGSRFLDALLGSISGVRDAAGLPPDVVIIDRDDASIVDRPAWIIAPETPPPGVEVIGVLEFPVITYQRSGEPILEGIDLADLAIAEAQIVNAPGWLSLLRAGEIPLILLGEVDGQRAIYLT
;
A
#
# COMPACT_ATOMS: atom_id res chain seq x y z
N MET A 1 -17.40 33.70 7.51
CA MET A 1 -16.66 34.91 7.92
C MET A 1 -16.55 34.90 9.43
N SER A 2 -15.37 34.56 9.91
CA SER A 2 -15.02 34.44 11.33
C SER A 2 -14.18 35.65 11.74
N LEU A 3 -14.12 35.96 13.03
CA LEU A 3 -13.37 37.09 13.57
C LEU A 3 -12.21 36.56 14.43
N LEU A 4 -10.98 36.93 14.11
CA LEU A 4 -9.81 36.54 14.91
C LEU A 4 -9.82 37.18 16.30
N VAL A 5 -10.39 38.39 16.40
CA VAL A 5 -10.49 39.15 17.66
C VAL A 5 -11.91 39.68 17.84
N PRO A 6 -12.88 38.83 18.25
CA PRO A 6 -14.28 39.26 18.40
C PRO A 6 -14.45 40.36 19.45
N GLY A 7 -13.55 40.41 20.45
CA GLY A 7 -13.55 41.43 21.50
C GLY A 7 -13.35 42.86 21.00
N ALA A 8 -12.78 43.06 19.80
CA ALA A 8 -12.61 44.40 19.23
C ALA A 8 -13.95 45.10 18.95
N LEU A 9 -15.04 44.35 18.74
CA LEU A 9 -16.39 44.91 18.58
C LEU A 9 -16.88 45.62 19.84
N ALA A 10 -16.32 45.32 21.02
CA ALA A 10 -16.64 46.04 22.25
C ALA A 10 -16.30 47.55 22.16
N LEU A 11 -15.41 47.96 21.25
CA LEU A 11 -15.11 49.37 20.97
C LEU A 11 -16.32 50.14 20.43
N LEU A 12 -17.33 49.47 19.88
CA LEU A 12 -18.60 50.11 19.52
C LEU A 12 -19.32 50.72 20.73
N SER A 13 -19.06 50.23 21.95
CA SER A 13 -19.59 50.84 23.17
C SER A 13 -19.15 52.30 23.36
N LEU A 14 -18.05 52.71 22.73
CA LEU A 14 -17.56 54.09 22.71
C LEU A 14 -18.52 55.05 21.95
N ALA A 15 -19.46 54.52 21.20
CA ALA A 15 -20.55 55.30 20.61
C ALA A 15 -21.45 55.93 21.70
N ILE A 16 -21.61 55.28 22.85
CA ILE A 16 -22.45 55.77 23.96
C ILE A 16 -21.91 57.10 24.52
N PRO A 17 -20.65 57.19 25.00
CA PRO A 17 -20.10 58.46 25.48
C PRO A 17 -19.99 59.50 24.36
N LEU A 18 -19.73 59.08 23.10
CA LEU A 18 -19.72 59.99 21.95
C LEU A 18 -21.09 60.66 21.73
N LEU A 19 -22.17 59.88 21.78
CA LEU A 19 -23.54 60.38 21.66
C LEU A 19 -23.91 61.30 22.83
N VAL A 20 -23.52 60.94 24.06
CA VAL A 20 -23.74 61.76 25.26
C VAL A 20 -23.00 63.09 25.14
N LEU A 21 -21.73 63.08 24.74
CA LEU A 21 -20.94 64.30 24.53
C LEU A 21 -21.53 65.18 23.42
N TYR A 22 -22.02 64.55 22.35
CA TYR A 22 -22.66 65.25 21.25
C TYR A 22 -23.99 65.89 21.68
N MET A 23 -24.76 65.22 22.53
CA MET A 23 -26.01 65.73 23.09
C MET A 23 -25.79 66.89 24.07
N LEU A 24 -24.70 66.85 24.85
CA LEU A 24 -24.30 67.92 25.78
C LEU A 24 -23.73 69.15 25.06
N ARG A 25 -23.51 69.09 23.74
CA ARG A 25 -22.94 70.19 22.97
C ARG A 25 -23.96 71.31 22.76
N SER A 26 -24.00 72.24 23.71
CA SER A 26 -24.79 73.47 23.60
C SER A 26 -24.27 74.36 22.46
N ARG A 27 -25.04 74.45 21.37
CA ARG A 27 -24.77 75.41 20.29
C ARG A 27 -25.61 76.66 20.52
N ARG A 28 -24.97 77.74 20.98
CA ARG A 28 -25.58 79.08 21.00
C ARG A 28 -25.61 79.63 19.57
N GLN A 29 -26.79 79.80 19.00
CA GLN A 29 -26.94 80.53 17.74
C GLN A 29 -26.80 82.03 18.03
N ARG A 30 -25.87 82.68 17.34
CA ARG A 30 -25.76 84.15 17.35
C ARG A 30 -26.76 84.67 16.32
N PHE A 31 -27.69 85.50 16.76
CA PHE A 31 -28.59 86.25 15.88
C PHE A 31 -28.12 87.70 15.86
N GLU A 32 -28.03 88.27 14.66
CA GLU A 32 -27.73 89.69 14.48
C GLU A 32 -29.03 90.47 14.64
N VAL A 33 -29.03 91.43 15.58
CA VAL A 33 -30.19 92.26 15.89
C VAL A 33 -29.87 93.74 15.66
N PRO A 34 -30.82 94.56 15.18
CA PRO A 34 -30.54 95.95 14.79
C PRO A 34 -30.13 96.90 15.93
N SER A 35 -30.44 96.57 17.18
CA SER A 35 -30.01 97.32 18.36
C SER A 35 -30.03 96.43 19.60
N VAL A 36 -28.96 96.52 20.41
CA VAL A 36 -28.84 95.85 21.72
C VAL A 36 -29.43 96.68 22.86
N MET A 37 -29.84 97.93 22.60
CA MET A 37 -30.32 98.88 23.62
C MET A 37 -31.62 98.44 24.30
N LEU A 38 -32.44 97.62 23.63
CA LEU A 38 -33.69 97.08 24.19
C LEU A 38 -33.48 95.84 25.09
N TRP A 39 -32.26 95.33 25.16
CA TRP A 39 -31.91 94.10 25.90
C TRP A 39 -31.04 94.40 27.13
N SER A 40 -30.81 95.68 27.46
CA SER A 40 -29.92 96.11 28.54
C SER A 40 -30.52 96.04 29.95
N GLY A 41 -31.70 95.44 30.10
CA GLY A 41 -32.46 95.39 31.36
C GLY A 41 -32.86 94.00 31.85
N GLU A 42 -32.72 92.94 31.05
CA GLU A 42 -32.95 91.56 31.51
C GLU A 42 -31.66 90.96 32.08
N GLU A 43 -31.55 90.97 33.41
CA GLU A 43 -30.58 90.17 34.15
C GLU A 43 -30.87 88.67 34.00
N GLU A 44 -29.85 87.94 33.54
CA GLU A 44 -29.65 86.49 33.65
C GLU A 44 -30.89 85.57 33.56
N PHE A 45 -31.25 85.20 32.33
CA PHE A 45 -31.81 83.87 32.12
C PHE A 45 -30.70 82.83 32.34
N VAL A 46 -30.51 82.40 33.59
CA VAL A 46 -30.04 81.04 33.87
C VAL A 46 -31.14 80.08 33.42
N SER A 47 -31.30 79.95 32.10
CA SER A 47 -31.96 78.77 31.56
C SER A 47 -31.07 77.61 31.98
N ALA A 48 -31.54 76.87 32.99
CA ALA A 48 -30.96 75.60 33.37
C ALA A 48 -30.72 74.84 32.07
N ALA A 49 -29.44 74.70 31.69
CA ALA A 49 -29.08 74.04 30.45
C ALA A 49 -29.63 72.63 30.58
N VAL A 50 -30.75 72.34 29.90
CA VAL A 50 -31.32 70.99 29.91
C VAL A 50 -30.25 70.10 29.29
N PRO A 51 -29.55 69.26 30.07
CA PRO A 51 -28.33 68.63 29.57
C PRO A 51 -28.66 67.57 28.51
N TRP A 52 -29.90 67.08 28.52
CA TRP A 52 -30.46 66.16 27.55
C TRP A 52 -31.26 66.91 26.49
N GLN A 53 -30.58 67.41 25.45
CA GLN A 53 -31.23 67.88 24.22
C GLN A 53 -31.59 66.69 23.32
N ARG A 54 -32.62 66.80 22.46
CA ARG A 54 -32.91 65.74 21.48
C ARG A 54 -31.74 65.59 20.50
N LEU A 55 -31.29 64.35 20.27
CA LEU A 55 -30.19 64.03 19.37
C LEU A 55 -30.50 64.53 17.95
N LYS A 56 -29.82 65.58 17.49
CA LYS A 56 -29.88 66.03 16.10
C LYS A 56 -28.85 65.26 15.28
N ILE A 57 -29.31 64.30 14.49
CA ILE A 57 -28.47 63.55 13.57
C ILE A 57 -27.93 64.53 12.52
N THR A 58 -26.64 64.87 12.62
CA THR A 58 -25.94 65.65 11.59
C THR A 58 -25.02 64.74 10.80
N ALA A 59 -24.67 65.16 9.58
CA ALA A 59 -23.71 64.44 8.75
C ALA A 59 -22.37 64.17 9.48
N ALA A 60 -21.91 65.12 10.31
CA ALA A 60 -20.68 64.96 11.09
C ALA A 60 -20.77 63.84 12.15
N LEU A 61 -21.90 63.75 12.86
CA LEU A 61 -22.13 62.67 13.83
C LEU A 61 -22.21 61.31 13.12
N LEU A 62 -22.90 61.25 11.99
CA LEU A 62 -23.03 60.02 11.20
C LEU A 62 -21.68 59.56 10.67
N LEU A 63 -20.82 60.49 10.21
CA LEU A 63 -19.46 60.19 9.77
C LEU A 63 -18.58 59.68 10.91
N GLN A 64 -18.70 60.25 12.12
CA GLN A 64 -17.95 59.81 13.30
C GLN A 64 -18.35 58.40 13.75
N LEU A 65 -19.64 58.09 13.76
CA LEU A 65 -20.14 56.74 14.07
C LEU A 65 -19.71 55.73 13.02
N LEU A 66 -19.73 56.11 11.74
CA LEU A 66 -19.27 55.26 10.64
C LEU A 66 -17.76 55.01 10.75
N ALA A 67 -16.96 56.03 11.06
CA ALA A 67 -15.53 55.87 11.30
C ALA A 67 -15.25 54.94 12.49
N LEU A 68 -15.96 55.10 13.61
CA LEU A 68 -15.84 54.21 14.77
C LEU A 68 -16.22 52.77 14.41
N ALA A 69 -17.29 52.57 13.66
CA ALA A 69 -17.72 51.26 13.19
C ALA A 69 -16.68 50.64 12.24
N ALA A 70 -16.13 51.41 11.31
CA ALA A 70 -15.08 50.96 10.41
C ALA A 70 -13.80 50.59 11.17
N PHE A 71 -13.40 51.36 12.19
CA PHE A 71 -12.26 51.01 13.03
C PHE A 71 -12.50 49.75 13.85
N ALA A 72 -13.65 49.62 14.50
CA ALA A 72 -14.00 48.42 15.27
C ALA A 72 -14.01 47.17 14.37
N PHE A 73 -14.55 47.30 13.16
CA PHE A 73 -14.57 46.24 12.14
C PHE A 73 -13.17 45.88 11.63
N LEU A 74 -12.33 46.88 11.35
CA LEU A 74 -10.96 46.63 10.88
C LEU A 74 -10.10 45.98 11.98
N LEU A 75 -10.27 46.40 13.24
CA LEU A 75 -9.59 45.79 14.39
C LEU A 75 -10.12 44.38 14.71
N SER A 76 -11.38 44.07 14.39
CA SER A 76 -11.91 42.72 14.57
C SER A 76 -11.31 41.70 13.61
N ARG A 77 -10.54 42.16 12.61
CA ARG A 77 -9.84 41.34 11.60
C ARG A 77 -10.76 40.26 11.01
N PRO A 78 -11.80 40.67 10.26
CA PRO A 78 -12.65 39.71 9.57
C PRO A 78 -11.80 38.94 8.57
N PHE A 79 -11.94 37.62 8.59
CA PHE A 79 -11.36 36.76 7.57
C PHE A 79 -12.43 35.88 6.96
N PHE A 80 -12.20 35.54 5.69
CA PHE A 80 -12.96 34.52 4.99
C PHE A 80 -12.19 33.22 5.16
N GLU A 81 -12.86 32.19 5.68
CA GLU A 81 -12.37 30.83 5.54
C GLU A 81 -12.50 30.49 4.07
N GLU A 82 -11.43 30.64 3.31
CA GLU A 82 -11.31 29.92 2.05
C GLU A 82 -10.98 28.47 2.44
N GLU A 83 -11.81 27.53 1.98
CA GLU A 83 -11.50 26.10 2.00
C GLU A 83 -10.31 25.87 1.05
N THR A 84 -9.12 26.25 1.52
CA THR A 84 -7.87 25.95 0.83
C THR A 84 -7.57 24.48 1.06
N LEU A 85 -7.47 23.74 -0.04
CA LEU A 85 -7.10 22.33 -0.02
C LEU A 85 -5.68 22.12 0.54
N LEU A 86 -4.86 23.18 0.55
CA LEU A 86 -3.48 23.19 0.98
C LEU A 86 -3.33 23.76 2.41
N GLY A 87 -2.69 22.98 3.29
CA GLY A 87 -2.24 23.44 4.60
C GLY A 87 -0.82 24.04 4.58
N PRO A 88 -0.28 24.43 5.75
CA PRO A 88 1.13 24.86 5.89
C PRO A 88 2.14 23.80 5.41
N HIS A 89 1.85 22.53 5.65
CA HIS A 89 2.50 21.40 5.01
C HIS A 89 1.42 20.47 4.44
N THR A 90 1.49 20.18 3.14
CA THR A 90 0.54 19.30 2.46
C THR A 90 1.27 18.08 1.92
N VAL A 91 0.79 16.89 2.26
CA VAL A 91 1.25 15.64 1.66
C VAL A 91 0.22 15.18 0.65
N MET A 92 0.56 15.28 -0.64
CA MET A 92 -0.24 14.78 -1.74
C MET A 92 0.03 13.29 -1.93
N ILE A 93 -0.97 12.46 -1.69
CA ILE A 93 -0.97 11.03 -2.02
C ILE A 93 -1.71 10.91 -3.35
N ILE A 94 -1.01 10.52 -4.41
CA ILE A 94 -1.58 10.35 -5.74
C ILE A 94 -1.70 8.86 -6.00
N ASP A 95 -2.93 8.38 -6.16
CA ASP A 95 -3.19 6.98 -6.47
C ASP A 95 -2.59 6.61 -7.84
N THR A 96 -1.93 5.46 -7.88
CA THR A 96 -1.36 4.87 -9.09
C THR A 96 -1.80 3.42 -9.29
N SER A 97 -2.84 2.99 -8.58
CA SER A 97 -3.48 1.67 -8.73
C SER A 97 -3.90 1.41 -10.18
N GLY A 98 -4.17 0.14 -10.49
CA GLY A 98 -4.62 -0.27 -11.83
C GLY A 98 -5.85 0.51 -12.31
N SER A 99 -6.81 0.79 -11.42
CA SER A 99 -8.04 1.52 -11.75
C SER A 99 -7.78 2.97 -12.19
N MET A 100 -6.65 3.57 -11.81
CA MET A 100 -6.23 4.89 -12.29
C MET A 100 -5.76 4.89 -13.75
N GLY A 101 -5.61 3.71 -14.36
CA GLY A 101 -5.39 3.56 -15.80
C GLY A 101 -6.64 3.78 -16.66
N MET A 102 -7.82 3.81 -16.05
CA MET A 102 -9.08 4.00 -16.77
C MET A 102 -9.19 5.42 -17.33
N GLU A 103 -9.52 5.56 -18.62
CA GLU A 103 -9.85 6.84 -19.30
C GLU A 103 -8.96 8.07 -18.92
N ASN A 104 -7.66 7.87 -18.76
CA ASN A 104 -6.67 8.89 -18.35
C ASN A 104 -6.87 9.48 -16.94
N ARG A 105 -7.53 8.77 -16.01
CA ARG A 105 -7.72 9.21 -14.62
C ARG A 105 -6.43 9.64 -13.94
N LEU A 106 -5.34 8.88 -14.10
CA LEU A 106 -4.03 9.26 -13.55
C LEU A 106 -3.53 10.60 -14.13
N ASP A 107 -3.71 10.83 -15.42
CA ASP A 107 -3.25 12.08 -16.05
C ASP A 107 -4.08 13.28 -15.59
N THR A 108 -5.39 13.10 -15.40
CA THR A 108 -6.25 14.11 -14.78
C THR A 108 -5.84 14.37 -13.33
N ALA A 109 -5.50 13.34 -12.56
CA ALA A 109 -5.01 13.47 -11.19
C ALA A 109 -3.66 14.19 -11.13
N LYS A 110 -2.72 13.88 -12.04
CA LYS A 110 -1.45 14.59 -12.18
C LYS A 110 -1.66 16.06 -12.53
N ALA A 111 -2.52 16.36 -13.52
CA ALA A 111 -2.82 17.72 -13.91
C ALA A 111 -3.38 18.53 -12.74
N ARG A 112 -4.31 17.93 -11.97
CA ARG A 112 -4.88 18.56 -10.77
C ARG A 112 -3.84 18.75 -9.66
N ALA A 113 -2.97 17.77 -9.42
CA ALA A 113 -1.89 17.90 -8.45
C ALA A 113 -0.88 19.01 -8.83
N ILE A 114 -0.54 19.12 -10.12
CA ILE A 114 0.33 20.17 -10.65
C ILE A 114 -0.32 21.55 -10.48
N GLU A 115 -1.60 21.69 -10.84
CA GLU A 115 -2.38 22.92 -10.65
C GLU A 115 -2.37 23.36 -9.17
N LEU A 116 -2.69 22.44 -8.26
CA LEU A 116 -2.66 22.71 -6.82
C LEU A 116 -1.26 23.06 -6.32
N SER A 117 -0.22 22.40 -6.84
CA SER A 117 1.16 22.74 -6.46
C SER A 117 1.57 24.14 -6.91
N ALA A 118 1.00 24.65 -8.00
CA ALA A 118 1.25 26.00 -8.51
C ALA A 118 0.50 27.09 -7.74
N GLU A 119 -0.61 26.74 -7.06
CA GLU A 119 -1.36 27.65 -6.18
C GLU A 119 -0.69 27.84 -4.81
N ALA A 120 0.29 27.00 -4.46
CA ALA A 120 0.98 27.07 -3.18
C ALA A 120 1.81 28.35 -3.02
N SER A 121 1.69 28.98 -1.86
CA SER A 121 2.52 30.12 -1.48
C SER A 121 3.95 29.70 -1.10
N ASP A 122 4.91 30.64 -1.17
CA ASP A 122 6.32 30.43 -0.79
C ASP A 122 6.53 29.92 0.66
N ALA A 123 5.52 30.10 1.53
CA ALA A 123 5.55 29.65 2.91
C ALA A 123 5.15 28.18 3.08
N GLN A 124 4.34 27.65 2.15
CA GLN A 124 3.81 26.29 2.20
C GLN A 124 4.85 25.28 1.73
N LEU A 125 4.70 24.04 2.22
CA LEU A 125 5.52 22.91 1.83
C LEU A 125 4.64 21.82 1.22
N ILE A 126 5.11 21.20 0.15
CA ILE A 126 4.44 20.07 -0.47
C ILE A 126 5.35 18.85 -0.47
N SER A 127 4.79 17.71 -0.09
CA SER A 127 5.38 16.40 -0.28
C SER A 127 4.49 15.56 -1.19
N VAL A 128 5.08 14.72 -2.03
CA VAL A 128 4.37 13.87 -3.01
C VAL A 128 4.68 12.41 -2.71
N VAL A 129 3.63 11.60 -2.58
CA VAL A 129 3.68 10.16 -2.28
C VAL A 129 2.86 9.42 -3.34
N SER A 130 3.39 8.32 -3.89
CA SER A 130 2.62 7.44 -4.78
C SER A 130 1.71 6.49 -3.98
N GLY A 131 0.50 6.24 -4.47
CA GLY A 131 -0.53 5.43 -3.81
C GLY A 131 -0.72 4.00 -4.33
N GLY A 132 0.06 3.53 -5.30
CA GLY A 132 -0.06 2.16 -5.83
C GLY A 132 0.45 1.02 -4.91
N PRO A 133 0.67 -0.20 -5.43
CA PRO A 133 1.03 -1.41 -4.66
C PRO A 133 2.36 -1.30 -3.89
N SER A 134 3.20 -0.32 -4.22
CA SER A 134 4.45 -0.05 -3.52
C SER A 134 4.61 1.46 -3.34
N PRO A 135 3.97 2.04 -2.31
CA PRO A 135 4.02 3.47 -2.04
C PRO A 135 5.45 3.96 -1.81
N ARG A 136 5.79 5.12 -2.38
CA ARG A 136 7.10 5.77 -2.22
C ARG A 136 6.97 7.27 -2.15
N VAL A 137 7.88 7.91 -1.41
CA VAL A 137 8.02 9.37 -1.37
C VAL A 137 8.82 9.83 -2.58
N LEU A 138 8.21 10.66 -3.43
CA LEU A 138 8.84 11.19 -4.64
C LEU A 138 9.45 12.58 -4.42
N ALA A 139 8.79 13.39 -3.60
CA ALA A 139 9.28 14.68 -3.16
C ALA A 139 8.89 14.88 -1.69
N ALA A 140 9.79 15.46 -0.90
CA ALA A 140 9.54 15.73 0.51
C ALA A 140 9.85 17.19 0.81
N PHE A 141 8.92 17.87 1.49
CA PHE A 141 9.09 19.25 1.97
C PHE A 141 9.58 20.23 0.89
N SER A 142 9.08 20.08 -0.34
CA SER A 142 9.50 20.92 -1.46
C SER A 142 8.73 22.24 -1.48
N ARG A 143 9.43 23.27 -1.96
CA ARG A 143 8.88 24.58 -2.37
C ARG A 143 9.11 24.86 -3.84
N ASP A 144 9.84 23.98 -4.52
CA ASP A 144 10.23 24.15 -5.91
C ASP A 144 9.11 23.60 -6.82
N PRO A 145 8.40 24.47 -7.57
CA PRO A 145 7.31 24.03 -8.44
C PRO A 145 7.78 23.08 -9.54
N GLU A 146 8.99 23.29 -10.09
CA GLU A 146 9.52 22.45 -11.17
C GLU A 146 9.90 21.06 -10.66
N GLY A 147 10.52 20.97 -9.47
CA GLY A 147 10.81 19.70 -8.81
C GLY A 147 9.53 18.91 -8.47
N LEU A 148 8.48 19.60 -8.00
CA LEU A 148 7.17 18.98 -7.75
C LEU A 148 6.51 18.48 -9.04
N ARG A 149 6.50 19.31 -10.08
CA ARG A 149 6.00 18.93 -11.41
C ARG A 149 6.70 17.68 -11.94
N THR A 150 8.04 17.66 -11.88
CA THR A 150 8.85 16.50 -12.30
C THR A 150 8.51 15.25 -11.50
N ALA A 151 8.36 15.37 -10.18
CA ALA A 151 7.99 14.26 -9.31
C ALA A 151 6.59 13.71 -9.68
N ILE A 152 5.61 14.58 -9.90
CA ILE A 152 4.24 14.18 -10.27
C ILE A 152 4.20 13.54 -11.66
N GLU A 153 4.89 14.12 -12.65
CA GLU A 153 4.96 13.58 -14.01
C GLU A 153 5.62 12.19 -14.07
N SER A 154 6.53 11.90 -13.13
CA SER A 154 7.19 10.58 -13.05
C SER A 154 6.28 9.43 -12.61
N LEU A 155 5.07 9.72 -12.13
CA LEU A 155 4.10 8.70 -11.75
C LEU A 155 3.60 7.94 -12.99
N SER A 156 3.44 6.64 -12.86
CA SER A 156 2.84 5.78 -13.90
C SER A 156 1.84 4.86 -13.25
N VAL A 157 0.83 4.43 -14.00
CA VAL A 157 -0.11 3.39 -13.55
C VAL A 157 0.71 2.13 -13.25
N THR A 158 0.40 1.52 -12.11
CA THR A 158 1.01 0.27 -11.67
C THR A 158 -0.05 -0.82 -11.67
N GLY A 159 0.29 -2.02 -12.14
CA GLY A 159 -0.62 -3.16 -12.07
C GLY A 159 -0.84 -3.57 -10.62
N GLY A 160 -2.10 -3.65 -10.19
CA GLY A 160 -2.49 -4.05 -8.84
C GLY A 160 -3.28 -2.98 -8.07
N SER A 161 -3.75 -3.36 -6.88
CA SER A 161 -4.53 -2.49 -5.98
C SER A 161 -3.66 -1.43 -5.29
N ASP A 162 -4.30 -0.36 -4.82
CA ASP A 162 -3.66 0.64 -3.96
C ASP A 162 -3.30 0.07 -2.58
N GLU A 163 -2.21 0.56 -2.01
CA GLU A 163 -1.80 0.26 -0.62
C GLU A 163 -1.90 1.54 0.21
N LEU A 164 -3.12 2.10 0.28
CA LEU A 164 -3.40 3.38 0.96
C LEU A 164 -2.92 3.38 2.41
N GLY A 165 -2.99 2.24 3.10
CA GLY A 165 -2.49 2.09 4.47
C GLY A 165 -1.00 2.41 4.63
N GLU A 166 -0.16 1.88 3.73
CA GLU A 166 1.29 2.16 3.74
C GLU A 166 1.57 3.58 3.23
N ALA A 167 0.85 4.07 2.22
CA ALA A 167 0.97 5.44 1.74
C ALA A 167 0.65 6.47 2.85
N LEU A 168 -0.39 6.22 3.65
CA LEU A 168 -0.74 7.03 4.82
C LEU A 168 0.34 6.96 5.92
N ARG A 169 1.01 5.82 6.12
CA ARG A 169 2.14 5.73 7.07
C ARG A 169 3.32 6.56 6.61
N LEU A 170 3.67 6.50 5.33
CA LEU A 170 4.72 7.36 4.75
C LEU A 170 4.35 8.84 4.91
N ALA A 171 3.10 9.21 4.62
CA ALA A 171 2.61 10.57 4.77
C ALA A 171 2.67 11.06 6.22
N ARG A 172 2.31 10.21 7.20
CA ARG A 172 2.45 10.53 8.63
C ARG A 172 3.91 10.69 9.05
N GLY A 173 4.82 9.90 8.48
CA GLY A 173 6.27 10.03 8.70
C GLY A 173 6.84 11.37 8.20
N LEU A 174 6.17 12.03 7.26
CA LEU A 174 6.51 13.36 6.77
C LEU A 174 5.87 14.49 7.60
N ALA A 175 5.01 14.19 8.56
CA ALA A 175 4.46 15.24 9.41
C ALA A 175 5.53 15.83 10.34
N THR A 176 5.42 17.12 10.62
CA THR A 176 6.38 17.84 11.48
C THR A 176 5.66 18.52 12.65
N PRO A 177 6.22 18.49 13.87
CA PRO A 177 5.54 19.06 15.05
C PRO A 177 5.30 20.57 14.98
N ASP A 178 6.10 21.29 14.21
CA ASP A 178 6.03 22.74 14.06
C ASP A 178 5.05 23.20 12.97
N ARG A 179 4.54 22.28 12.14
CA ARG A 179 3.63 22.61 11.03
C ARG A 179 2.44 21.64 10.97
N PRO A 180 1.20 22.16 11.10
CA PRO A 180 0.00 21.39 10.82
C PRO A 180 0.11 20.74 9.44
N THR A 181 -0.03 19.41 9.40
CA THR A 181 0.11 18.62 8.18
C THR A 181 -1.26 18.20 7.68
N THR A 182 -1.57 18.53 6.43
CA THR A 182 -2.78 18.11 5.71
C THR A 182 -2.42 17.00 4.75
N ILE A 183 -3.18 15.91 4.73
CA ILE A 183 -3.09 14.89 3.69
C ILE A 183 -4.11 15.21 2.61
N LEU A 184 -3.68 15.24 1.36
CA LEU A 184 -4.55 15.36 0.19
C LEU A 184 -4.43 14.09 -0.63
N PHE A 185 -5.49 13.29 -0.69
CA PHE A 185 -5.54 12.09 -1.53
C PHE A 185 -6.20 12.40 -2.87
N LEU A 186 -5.56 12.01 -3.96
CA LEU A 186 -6.06 12.11 -5.33
C LEU A 186 -6.19 10.71 -5.89
N GLY A 187 -7.40 10.16 -5.94
CA GLY A 187 -7.67 8.79 -6.37
C GLY A 187 -9.17 8.47 -6.39
N ASP A 188 -9.53 7.27 -6.84
CA ASP A 188 -10.92 6.79 -6.91
C ASP A 188 -11.39 6.05 -5.62
N GLY A 189 -10.45 5.67 -4.75
CA GLY A 189 -10.72 5.17 -3.40
C GLY A 189 -11.12 6.28 -2.41
N GLY A 190 -11.28 5.95 -1.13
CA GLY A 190 -11.59 6.94 -0.08
C GLY A 190 -10.57 6.93 1.05
N ILE A 191 -10.33 8.10 1.68
CA ILE A 191 -9.52 8.15 2.90
C ILE A 191 -10.38 7.66 4.09
N PRO A 192 -9.87 6.78 4.98
CA PRO A 192 -10.54 6.46 6.23
C PRO A 192 -10.80 7.75 7.05
N GLY A 193 -12.07 8.01 7.37
CA GLY A 193 -12.58 9.31 7.85
C GLY A 193 -12.06 9.85 9.19
N SER A 194 -11.10 9.19 9.84
CA SER A 194 -10.41 9.74 11.02
C SER A 194 -8.90 9.75 10.82
N VAL A 195 -8.33 10.94 10.63
CA VAL A 195 -6.89 11.16 10.80
C VAL A 195 -6.55 11.35 12.28
N SER A 196 -5.38 10.88 12.67
CA SER A 196 -4.83 11.05 14.01
C SER A 196 -3.61 11.96 13.95
N GLU A 197 -3.32 12.62 15.07
CA GLU A 197 -2.06 13.34 15.29
C GLU A 197 -0.86 12.52 14.80
N PRO A 198 0.13 13.12 14.11
CA PRO A 198 0.34 14.56 13.87
C PRO A 198 -0.38 15.16 12.64
N VAL A 199 -1.27 14.40 11.99
CA VAL A 199 -2.01 14.88 10.81
C VAL A 199 -3.26 15.62 11.27
N THR A 200 -3.40 16.86 10.82
CA THR A 200 -4.47 17.77 11.27
C THR A 200 -5.72 17.68 10.40
N ASN A 201 -5.57 17.34 9.13
CA ASN A 201 -6.68 17.21 8.19
C ASN A 201 -6.38 16.18 7.09
N ALA A 202 -7.43 15.57 6.55
CA ALA A 202 -7.37 14.70 5.37
C ALA A 202 -8.50 15.06 4.41
N LEU A 203 -8.14 15.33 3.16
CA LEU A 203 -9.05 15.72 2.09
C LEU A 203 -8.89 14.76 0.92
N HIS A 204 -10.00 14.44 0.25
CA HIS A 204 -10.03 13.54 -0.89
C HIS A 204 -10.56 14.27 -2.13
N VAL A 205 -9.83 14.15 -3.24
CA VAL A 205 -10.24 14.57 -4.57
C VAL A 205 -10.61 13.29 -5.35
N PRO A 206 -11.92 13.02 -5.56
CA PRO A 206 -12.39 11.80 -6.21
C PRO A 206 -12.20 11.85 -7.74
N PHE A 207 -11.97 10.68 -8.33
CA PHE A 207 -11.86 10.47 -9.78
C PHE A 207 -12.75 9.28 -10.19
N ASP A 208 -14.06 9.49 -10.16
CA ASP A 208 -15.08 8.43 -10.21
C ASP A 208 -15.61 8.14 -11.63
N ASP A 209 -14.86 8.45 -12.70
CA ASP A 209 -15.36 8.27 -14.07
C ASP A 209 -15.64 6.80 -14.37
N THR A 210 -16.91 6.42 -14.48
CA THR A 210 -17.32 5.03 -14.69
C THR A 210 -17.23 4.67 -16.19
N GLY A 211 -16.20 3.92 -16.55
CA GLY A 211 -16.14 3.22 -17.83
C GLY A 211 -16.76 1.83 -17.74
N ASP A 212 -17.21 1.30 -18.89
CA ASP A 212 -17.50 -0.14 -19.01
C ASP A 212 -16.16 -0.90 -18.85
N ASN A 213 -16.17 -2.03 -18.14
CA ASN A 213 -14.95 -2.83 -17.89
C ASN A 213 -15.28 -4.32 -17.79
N VAL A 214 -14.45 -5.16 -18.42
CA VAL A 214 -14.56 -6.62 -18.30
C VAL A 214 -13.20 -7.17 -17.88
N ALA A 215 -13.08 -7.54 -16.61
CA ALA A 215 -11.79 -7.89 -16.02
C ALA A 215 -11.61 -9.39 -15.81
N ILE A 216 -10.40 -9.88 -16.04
CA ILE A 216 -9.96 -11.16 -15.49
C ILE A 216 -9.71 -11.00 -13.99
N THR A 217 -10.58 -11.58 -13.18
CA THR A 217 -10.59 -11.44 -11.71
C THR A 217 -10.09 -12.68 -10.99
N GLY A 218 -9.97 -13.81 -11.70
CA GLY A 218 -9.33 -15.02 -11.21
C GLY A 218 -8.71 -15.81 -12.34
N PHE A 219 -7.46 -16.22 -12.16
CA PHE A 219 -6.77 -17.08 -13.12
C PHE A 219 -5.84 -18.04 -12.39
N GLY A 220 -5.85 -19.30 -12.79
CA GLY A 220 -4.92 -20.30 -12.26
C GLY A 220 -4.90 -21.55 -13.12
N ALA A 221 -3.77 -22.25 -13.12
CA ALA A 221 -3.61 -23.51 -13.83
C ALA A 221 -2.99 -24.56 -12.87
N GLY A 222 -3.48 -25.79 -12.95
CA GLY A 222 -2.99 -26.87 -12.10
C GLY A 222 -3.22 -28.25 -12.71
N ALA A 223 -2.44 -29.22 -12.22
CA ALA A 223 -2.61 -30.62 -12.60
C ALA A 223 -3.91 -31.17 -11.99
N GLY A 224 -4.82 -31.66 -12.84
CA GLY A 224 -5.98 -32.43 -12.46
C GLY A 224 -5.74 -33.93 -12.57
N ALA A 225 -6.80 -34.74 -12.45
CA ALA A 225 -6.76 -36.20 -12.57
C ALA A 225 -6.42 -36.66 -14.01
N GLY A 226 -5.16 -36.49 -14.43
CA GLY A 226 -4.60 -36.90 -15.72
C GLY A 226 -4.54 -35.82 -16.80
N GLU A 227 -5.08 -34.63 -16.56
CA GLU A 227 -5.04 -33.50 -17.49
C GLU A 227 -4.82 -32.19 -16.73
N THR A 228 -4.12 -31.24 -17.37
CA THR A 228 -3.98 -29.90 -16.82
C THR A 228 -5.28 -29.14 -17.01
N ARG A 229 -5.76 -28.52 -15.93
CA ARG A 229 -6.95 -27.68 -15.95
C ARG A 229 -6.61 -26.26 -15.56
N MET A 230 -7.21 -25.34 -16.31
CA MET A 230 -7.15 -23.92 -16.09
C MET A 230 -8.49 -23.43 -15.56
N PHE A 231 -8.44 -22.60 -14.54
CA PHE A 231 -9.57 -21.86 -13.99
C PHE A 231 -9.48 -20.41 -14.46
N LEU A 232 -10.57 -19.91 -15.02
CA LEU A 232 -10.75 -18.52 -15.45
C LEU A 232 -12.02 -17.96 -14.81
N GLU A 233 -11.92 -16.82 -14.16
CA GLU A 233 -13.03 -16.00 -13.67
C GLU A 233 -12.94 -14.63 -14.32
N VAL A 234 -14.01 -14.25 -15.04
CA VAL A 234 -14.17 -12.96 -15.70
C VAL A 234 -15.35 -12.24 -15.06
N THR A 235 -15.20 -10.95 -14.74
CA THR A 235 -16.25 -10.13 -14.12
C THR A 235 -16.54 -8.93 -15.01
N SER A 236 -17.83 -8.70 -15.32
CA SER A 236 -18.27 -7.46 -15.97
C SER A 236 -18.62 -6.41 -14.91
N TYR A 237 -18.07 -5.20 -15.07
CA TYR A 237 -18.42 -4.00 -14.32
C TYR A 237 -19.31 -3.05 -15.14
N SER A 238 -19.76 -3.50 -16.31
CA SER A 238 -20.64 -2.77 -17.22
C SER A 238 -22.11 -2.88 -16.83
N ASN A 239 -22.93 -1.96 -17.33
CA ASN A 239 -24.40 -1.97 -17.11
C ASN A 239 -25.20 -2.69 -18.22
N LYS A 240 -24.50 -3.30 -19.19
CA LYS A 240 -25.06 -3.98 -20.36
C LYS A 240 -24.47 -5.40 -20.45
N PRO A 241 -25.20 -6.36 -21.06
CA PRO A 241 -24.66 -7.69 -21.29
C PRO A 241 -23.54 -7.64 -22.34
N GLU A 242 -22.50 -8.44 -22.13
CA GLU A 242 -21.31 -8.50 -22.99
C GLU A 242 -20.91 -9.96 -23.23
N SER A 243 -20.33 -10.23 -24.40
CA SER A 243 -19.79 -11.54 -24.75
C SER A 243 -18.36 -11.30 -25.24
N VAL A 244 -17.41 -11.94 -24.57
CA VAL A 244 -15.97 -11.76 -24.83
C VAL A 244 -15.31 -13.10 -25.16
N THR A 245 -14.30 -13.07 -26.01
CA THR A 245 -13.55 -14.28 -26.39
C THR A 245 -12.30 -14.36 -25.52
N ALA A 246 -12.18 -15.38 -24.66
CA ALA A 246 -10.94 -15.63 -23.93
C ALA A 246 -10.01 -16.51 -24.78
N GLU A 247 -8.94 -15.92 -25.33
CA GLU A 247 -7.89 -16.62 -26.07
C GLU A 247 -6.85 -17.21 -25.11
N LEU A 248 -6.45 -18.45 -25.36
CA LEU A 248 -5.54 -19.23 -24.52
C LEU A 248 -4.25 -19.53 -25.26
N GLU A 249 -3.13 -19.29 -24.58
CA GLU A 249 -1.79 -19.55 -25.11
C GLU A 249 -0.98 -20.40 -24.12
N VAL A 250 -0.15 -21.30 -24.66
CA VAL A 250 0.88 -22.04 -23.90
C VAL A 250 2.23 -21.70 -24.50
N ASP A 251 3.12 -21.12 -23.69
CA ASP A 251 4.44 -20.61 -24.11
C ASP A 251 4.36 -19.69 -25.35
N GLY A 252 3.28 -18.90 -25.46
CA GLY A 252 3.02 -17.97 -26.56
C GLY A 252 2.43 -18.60 -27.82
N LEU A 253 2.06 -19.88 -27.80
CA LEU A 253 1.35 -20.54 -28.89
C LEU A 253 -0.13 -20.65 -28.56
N SER A 254 -1.00 -20.14 -29.43
CA SER A 254 -2.45 -20.26 -29.27
C SER A 254 -2.89 -21.72 -29.28
N VAL A 255 -3.56 -22.15 -28.20
CA VAL A 255 -4.04 -23.53 -27.99
C VAL A 255 -5.56 -23.63 -28.04
N GLY A 256 -6.26 -22.51 -28.00
CA GLY A 256 -7.71 -22.47 -28.13
C GLY A 256 -8.32 -21.14 -27.67
N SER A 257 -9.65 -21.06 -27.73
CA SER A 257 -10.40 -19.94 -27.19
C SER A 257 -11.74 -20.41 -26.61
N VAL A 258 -12.30 -19.63 -25.70
CA VAL A 258 -13.61 -19.89 -25.09
C VAL A 258 -14.42 -18.60 -25.01
N ASP A 259 -15.66 -18.66 -25.49
CA ASP A 259 -16.60 -17.55 -25.36
C ASP A 259 -17.15 -17.46 -23.93
N VAL A 260 -17.16 -16.24 -23.41
CA VAL A 260 -17.61 -15.90 -22.06
C VAL A 260 -18.73 -14.88 -22.17
N ASP A 261 -19.96 -15.34 -21.99
CA ASP A 261 -21.14 -14.49 -21.86
C ASP A 261 -21.26 -13.96 -20.43
N LEU A 262 -21.49 -12.65 -20.30
CA LEU A 262 -21.59 -11.92 -19.05
C LEU A 262 -22.88 -11.09 -19.02
N ASP A 263 -23.69 -11.31 -17.98
CA ASP A 263 -24.77 -10.41 -17.63
C ASP A 263 -24.21 -9.14 -16.93
N PRO A 264 -24.92 -8.00 -16.96
CA PRO A 264 -24.49 -6.77 -16.30
C PRO A 264 -24.10 -6.97 -14.83
N GLY A 265 -22.90 -6.55 -14.45
CA GLY A 265 -22.41 -6.64 -13.06
C GLY A 265 -22.20 -8.06 -12.53
N GLN A 266 -22.23 -9.09 -13.39
CA GLN A 266 -22.05 -10.49 -13.00
C GLN A 266 -20.65 -11.00 -13.36
N ARG A 267 -20.31 -12.16 -12.77
CA ARG A 267 -19.09 -12.90 -13.08
C ARG A 267 -19.41 -14.26 -13.70
N SER A 268 -18.50 -14.72 -14.57
CA SER A 268 -18.56 -16.02 -15.23
C SER A 268 -17.28 -16.81 -14.93
N GLN A 269 -17.45 -18.08 -14.59
CA GLN A 269 -16.35 -18.99 -14.26
C GLN A 269 -16.28 -20.12 -15.29
N LYS A 270 -15.08 -20.41 -15.79
CA LYS A 270 -14.81 -21.49 -16.74
C LYS A 270 -13.66 -22.36 -16.22
N ALA A 271 -13.83 -23.67 -16.34
CA ALA A 271 -12.76 -24.65 -16.16
C ALA A 271 -12.45 -25.27 -17.52
N ILE A 272 -11.22 -25.12 -17.99
CA ILE A 272 -10.83 -25.46 -19.37
C ILE A 272 -9.67 -26.43 -19.31
N ALA A 273 -9.78 -27.56 -20.00
CA ALA A 273 -8.68 -28.50 -20.15
C ALA A 273 -7.68 -27.93 -21.16
N VAL A 274 -6.40 -27.93 -20.80
CA VAL A 274 -5.32 -27.40 -21.63
C VAL A 274 -4.20 -28.43 -21.69
N GLU A 275 -3.68 -28.70 -22.88
CA GLU A 275 -2.49 -29.53 -23.05
C GLU A 275 -1.24 -28.70 -22.70
N ALA A 276 -0.85 -28.74 -21.43
CA ALA A 276 0.35 -28.09 -20.94
C ALA A 276 0.98 -28.88 -19.78
N GLY A 277 2.30 -28.90 -19.74
CA GLY A 277 3.11 -29.64 -18.77
C GLY A 277 3.83 -28.75 -17.75
N PRO A 278 4.54 -29.37 -16.79
CA PRO A 278 5.37 -28.68 -15.81
C PRO A 278 6.32 -27.64 -16.41
N GLY A 279 6.38 -26.45 -15.82
CA GLY A 279 7.28 -25.36 -16.20
C GLY A 279 6.80 -24.52 -17.38
N GLN A 280 5.74 -24.93 -18.08
CA GLN A 280 5.13 -24.13 -19.15
C GLN A 280 4.30 -22.98 -18.57
N VAL A 281 4.24 -21.87 -19.31
CA VAL A 281 3.42 -20.71 -18.97
C VAL A 281 2.11 -20.78 -19.74
N VAL A 282 0.99 -20.75 -19.02
CA VAL A 282 -0.34 -20.61 -19.61
C VAL A 282 -0.75 -19.15 -19.49
N THR A 283 -1.13 -18.54 -20.61
CA THR A 283 -1.60 -17.16 -20.68
C THR A 283 -3.04 -17.15 -21.19
N VAL A 284 -3.84 -16.23 -20.67
CA VAL A 284 -5.16 -15.91 -21.19
C VAL A 284 -5.22 -14.42 -21.54
N ALA A 285 -5.89 -14.09 -22.64
CA ALA A 285 -6.19 -12.72 -23.01
C ALA A 285 -7.65 -12.61 -23.49
N LEU A 286 -8.38 -11.62 -22.99
CA LEU A 286 -9.69 -11.27 -23.50
C LEU A 286 -9.53 -10.56 -24.86
N ARG A 287 -10.33 -10.98 -25.83
CA ARG A 287 -10.38 -10.50 -27.20
C ARG A 287 -11.82 -10.13 -27.56
N ASP A 288 -11.93 -9.40 -28.66
CA ASP A 288 -13.20 -8.95 -29.25
C ASP A 288 -14.04 -8.03 -28.34
N HIS A 289 -13.40 -7.39 -27.35
CA HIS A 289 -13.99 -6.35 -26.54
C HIS A 289 -13.16 -5.06 -26.59
N VAL A 290 -13.80 -3.96 -26.21
CA VAL A 290 -13.14 -2.66 -26.01
C VAL A 290 -13.73 -2.11 -24.73
N ASP A 291 -12.89 -1.92 -23.74
CA ASP A 291 -13.30 -1.38 -22.47
C ASP A 291 -12.34 -0.28 -21.99
N SER A 292 -12.67 0.28 -20.84
CA SER A 292 -11.98 1.44 -20.31
C SER A 292 -10.71 1.08 -19.53
N LEU A 293 -10.40 -0.21 -19.26
CA LEU A 293 -9.20 -0.62 -18.51
C LEU A 293 -8.51 -1.88 -19.09
N PRO A 294 -7.73 -1.77 -20.18
CA PRO A 294 -7.09 -2.92 -20.84
C PRO A 294 -6.01 -3.66 -20.01
N LEU A 295 -5.67 -3.15 -18.83
CA LEU A 295 -4.62 -3.70 -17.96
C LEU A 295 -5.04 -5.01 -17.28
N ASP A 296 -6.34 -5.28 -17.16
CA ASP A 296 -6.88 -6.49 -16.53
C ASP A 296 -7.45 -7.52 -17.54
N ASP A 297 -7.22 -7.28 -18.84
CA ASP A 297 -7.63 -8.15 -19.95
C ASP A 297 -6.74 -9.37 -20.13
N SER A 298 -5.60 -9.45 -19.46
CA SER A 298 -4.66 -10.56 -19.61
C SER A 298 -4.08 -11.05 -18.29
N SER A 299 -3.87 -12.36 -18.20
CA SER A 299 -3.28 -13.00 -17.03
C SER A 299 -2.44 -14.20 -17.43
N ALA A 300 -1.45 -14.54 -16.61
CA ALA A 300 -0.55 -15.67 -16.84
C ALA A 300 -0.31 -16.46 -15.57
N ALA A 301 -0.14 -17.78 -15.72
CA ALA A 301 0.12 -18.72 -14.64
C ALA A 301 1.18 -19.73 -15.09
N VAL A 302 2.15 -19.98 -14.22
CA VAL A 302 3.16 -21.02 -14.46
C VAL A 302 2.63 -22.34 -13.93
N LEU A 303 2.64 -23.37 -14.78
CA LEU A 303 2.31 -24.73 -14.35
C LEU A 303 3.41 -25.24 -13.43
N SER A 304 3.12 -25.19 -12.14
CA SER A 304 3.94 -25.83 -11.12
C SER A 304 3.75 -27.33 -11.25
N GLY A 305 4.66 -28.03 -11.93
CA GLY A 305 4.70 -29.47 -11.81
C GLY A 305 5.35 -29.84 -10.48
N SER A 306 4.71 -30.70 -9.70
CA SER A 306 5.51 -31.60 -8.87
C SER A 306 6.22 -32.53 -9.85
N ALA A 307 7.54 -32.37 -10.03
CA ALA A 307 8.30 -33.41 -10.71
C ALA A 307 8.09 -34.69 -9.90
N GLU A 308 7.46 -35.71 -10.50
CA GLU A 308 7.34 -36.99 -9.82
C GLU A 308 8.75 -37.57 -9.67
N VAL A 309 9.21 -37.76 -8.43
CA VAL A 309 10.50 -38.37 -8.12
C VAL A 309 10.26 -39.84 -7.83
N SER A 310 10.84 -40.72 -8.64
CA SER A 310 10.83 -42.15 -8.39
C SER A 310 11.96 -42.55 -7.43
N VAL A 311 11.61 -43.30 -6.39
CA VAL A 311 12.51 -43.72 -5.33
C VAL A 311 12.53 -45.25 -5.24
N ALA A 312 13.70 -45.83 -5.04
CA ALA A 312 13.84 -47.22 -4.62
C ALA A 312 14.57 -47.30 -3.28
N VAL A 313 14.07 -48.16 -2.39
CA VAL A 313 14.74 -48.49 -1.13
C VAL A 313 15.46 -49.82 -1.29
N LEU A 314 16.77 -49.83 -1.02
CA LEU A 314 17.62 -51.02 -0.93
C LEU A 314 17.90 -51.30 0.56
N GLY A 315 17.96 -52.58 0.94
CA GLY A 315 18.22 -53.00 2.32
C GLY A 315 16.98 -53.40 3.14
N GLU A 316 17.11 -53.31 4.47
CA GLU A 316 16.04 -53.72 5.40
C GLU A 316 14.77 -52.88 5.24
N GLY A 317 14.94 -51.59 4.98
CA GLY A 317 13.86 -50.61 4.97
C GLY A 317 13.19 -50.46 6.34
N SER A 318 12.18 -49.60 6.41
CA SER A 318 11.34 -49.51 7.60
C SER A 318 9.92 -49.03 7.29
N ARG A 319 8.95 -49.42 8.12
CA ARG A 319 7.57 -48.92 8.00
C ARG A 319 7.48 -47.39 8.16
N PHE A 320 8.45 -46.80 8.87
CA PHE A 320 8.53 -45.34 9.01
C PHE A 320 9.02 -44.70 7.71
N LEU A 321 9.98 -45.32 7.04
CA LEU A 321 10.46 -44.89 5.73
C LEU A 321 9.35 -45.03 4.66
N ASP A 322 8.63 -46.15 4.64
CA ASP A 322 7.48 -46.35 3.74
C ASP A 322 6.39 -45.29 3.97
N ALA A 323 6.07 -45.02 5.24
CA ALA A 323 5.10 -44.00 5.62
C ALA A 323 5.57 -42.58 5.26
N LEU A 324 6.87 -42.30 5.44
CA LEU A 324 7.49 -41.03 5.04
C LEU A 324 7.36 -40.84 3.53
N LEU A 325 7.84 -41.79 2.73
CA LEU A 325 7.80 -41.71 1.26
C LEU A 325 6.36 -41.60 0.75
N GLY A 326 5.42 -42.36 1.32
CA GLY A 326 4.00 -42.27 0.98
C GLY A 326 3.31 -40.97 1.41
N SER A 327 3.90 -40.21 2.32
CA SER A 327 3.37 -38.91 2.75
C SER A 327 3.84 -37.74 1.88
N ILE A 328 4.94 -37.92 1.13
CA ILE A 328 5.52 -36.86 0.29
C ILE A 328 4.79 -36.84 -1.06
N SER A 329 4.07 -35.76 -1.35
CA SER A 329 3.40 -35.59 -2.64
C SER A 329 4.41 -35.51 -3.78
N GLY A 330 4.20 -36.29 -4.83
CA GLY A 330 5.11 -36.39 -5.97
C GLY A 330 6.24 -37.41 -5.79
N VAL A 331 6.36 -38.10 -4.66
CA VAL A 331 7.28 -39.25 -4.52
C VAL A 331 6.54 -40.54 -4.84
N ARG A 332 7.13 -41.39 -5.68
CA ARG A 332 6.58 -42.69 -6.04
C ARG A 332 7.63 -43.81 -5.97
N ASP A 333 7.18 -45.02 -5.70
CA ASP A 333 8.03 -46.21 -5.81
C ASP A 333 8.44 -46.41 -7.29
N ALA A 334 9.71 -46.73 -7.53
CA ALA A 334 10.23 -47.01 -8.86
C ALA A 334 9.69 -48.31 -9.48
N ALA A 335 9.10 -49.21 -8.68
CA ALA A 335 8.38 -50.41 -9.09
C ALA A 335 9.17 -51.31 -10.07
N GLY A 336 10.49 -51.43 -9.86
CA GLY A 336 11.39 -52.24 -10.69
C GLY A 336 11.94 -51.54 -11.94
N LEU A 337 11.59 -50.27 -12.18
CA LEU A 337 12.28 -49.40 -13.13
C LEU A 337 13.49 -48.72 -12.46
N PRO A 338 14.46 -48.17 -13.24
CA PRO A 338 15.53 -47.37 -12.67
C PRO A 338 14.98 -46.15 -11.90
N PRO A 339 15.18 -46.05 -10.57
CA PRO A 339 14.75 -44.89 -9.77
C PRO A 339 15.54 -43.61 -10.08
N ASP A 340 14.97 -42.45 -9.79
CA ASP A 340 15.68 -41.16 -9.81
C ASP A 340 16.60 -40.99 -8.57
N VAL A 341 16.14 -41.48 -7.41
CA VAL A 341 16.89 -41.45 -6.14
C VAL A 341 16.87 -42.83 -5.49
N VAL A 342 17.99 -43.26 -4.92
CA VAL A 342 18.06 -44.52 -4.16
C VAL A 342 18.24 -44.23 -2.68
N ILE A 343 17.51 -44.96 -1.84
CA ILE A 343 17.73 -44.97 -0.39
C ILE A 343 18.35 -46.31 -0.04
N ILE A 344 19.58 -46.29 0.48
CA ILE A 344 20.32 -47.49 0.92
C ILE A 344 20.20 -47.55 2.44
N ASP A 345 19.34 -48.41 2.96
CA ASP A 345 19.05 -48.54 4.39
C ASP A 345 19.70 -49.81 4.95
N ARG A 346 20.85 -49.64 5.63
CA ARG A 346 21.66 -50.73 6.21
C ARG A 346 21.99 -51.84 5.20
N ASP A 347 22.45 -51.43 4.02
CA ASP A 347 22.83 -52.34 2.93
C ASP A 347 24.20 -51.93 2.35
N ASP A 348 24.63 -52.60 1.29
CA ASP A 348 25.85 -52.32 0.56
C ASP A 348 25.77 -50.99 -0.23
N ALA A 349 26.54 -50.00 0.20
CA ALA A 349 26.69 -48.70 -0.46
C ALA A 349 28.02 -48.57 -1.25
N SER A 350 28.67 -49.69 -1.59
CA SER A 350 29.93 -49.69 -2.36
C SER A 350 29.78 -49.15 -3.78
N ILE A 351 28.55 -49.17 -4.33
CA ILE A 351 28.21 -48.64 -5.64
C ILE A 351 27.06 -47.64 -5.49
N VAL A 352 27.29 -46.40 -5.90
CA VAL A 352 26.28 -45.33 -5.92
C VAL A 352 26.25 -44.73 -7.32
N ASP A 353 25.33 -45.22 -8.16
CA ASP A 353 25.24 -44.85 -9.58
C ASP A 353 24.28 -43.68 -9.86
N ARG A 354 23.58 -43.20 -8.82
CA ARG A 354 22.62 -42.09 -8.87
C ARG A 354 22.53 -41.36 -7.52
N PRO A 355 21.80 -40.24 -7.43
CA PRO A 355 21.65 -39.53 -6.16
C PRO A 355 21.10 -40.46 -5.07
N ALA A 356 21.72 -40.44 -3.89
CA ALA A 356 21.44 -41.43 -2.85
C ALA A 356 21.32 -40.87 -1.44
N TRP A 357 20.43 -41.47 -0.65
CA TRP A 357 20.41 -41.35 0.81
C TRP A 357 20.93 -42.66 1.38
N ILE A 358 22.06 -42.59 2.07
CA ILE A 358 22.78 -43.74 2.61
C ILE A 358 22.59 -43.70 4.13
N ILE A 359 21.92 -44.71 4.69
CA ILE A 359 21.55 -44.77 6.11
C ILE A 359 22.29 -45.95 6.73
N ALA A 360 23.26 -45.65 7.61
CA ALA A 360 24.05 -46.59 8.39
C ALA A 360 24.41 -47.88 7.60
N PRO A 361 25.09 -47.78 6.44
CA PRO A 361 25.27 -48.90 5.52
C PRO A 361 26.13 -49.99 6.15
N GLU A 362 25.92 -51.24 5.72
CA GLU A 362 26.79 -52.36 6.11
C GLU A 362 28.17 -52.24 5.46
N THR A 363 28.19 -51.77 4.20
CA THR A 363 29.42 -51.48 3.46
C THR A 363 29.41 -50.02 3.03
N PRO A 364 30.31 -49.16 3.55
CA PRO A 364 30.31 -47.73 3.23
C PRO A 364 30.78 -47.46 1.79
N PRO A 365 30.40 -46.30 1.21
CA PRO A 365 30.85 -45.91 -0.12
C PRO A 365 32.36 -45.62 -0.16
N PRO A 366 32.99 -45.63 -1.36
CA PRO A 366 34.39 -45.28 -1.52
C PRO A 366 34.74 -43.93 -0.86
N GLY A 367 35.80 -43.91 -0.05
CA GLY A 367 36.25 -42.71 0.67
C GLY A 367 35.60 -42.47 2.03
N VAL A 368 34.70 -43.35 2.48
CA VAL A 368 34.14 -43.35 3.83
C VAL A 368 34.60 -44.60 4.58
N GLU A 369 35.18 -44.42 5.76
CA GLU A 369 35.62 -45.51 6.63
C GLU A 369 34.83 -45.48 7.95
N VAL A 370 34.13 -46.57 8.27
CA VAL A 370 33.45 -46.73 9.57
C VAL A 370 34.47 -47.27 10.57
N ILE A 371 34.78 -46.49 11.61
CA ILE A 371 35.83 -46.80 12.60
C ILE A 371 35.27 -47.16 13.99
N GLY A 372 33.96 -47.11 14.16
CA GLY A 372 33.31 -47.47 15.41
C GLY A 372 31.83 -47.09 15.43
N VAL A 373 31.26 -47.15 16.63
CA VAL A 373 29.86 -46.86 16.90
C VAL A 373 29.78 -45.94 18.12
N LEU A 374 28.86 -44.98 18.06
CA LEU A 374 28.52 -44.08 19.15
C LEU A 374 27.08 -44.36 19.58
N GLU A 375 26.90 -44.73 20.85
CA GLU A 375 25.57 -44.89 21.45
C GLU A 375 25.06 -43.54 21.98
N PHE A 376 23.77 -43.29 21.77
CA PHE A 376 23.04 -42.11 22.26
C PHE A 376 23.72 -40.75 21.96
N PRO A 377 24.07 -40.46 20.69
CA PRO A 377 24.69 -39.18 20.36
C PRO A 377 23.75 -38.01 20.62
N VAL A 378 24.29 -36.96 21.21
CA VAL A 378 23.58 -35.68 21.40
C VAL A 378 24.03 -34.70 20.32
N ILE A 379 23.09 -34.13 19.59
CA ILE A 379 23.37 -33.14 18.56
C ILE A 379 23.93 -31.87 19.23
N THR A 380 25.15 -31.50 18.89
CA THR A 380 25.81 -30.28 19.40
C THR A 380 26.02 -29.22 18.33
N TYR A 381 25.83 -29.57 17.06
CA TYR A 381 26.03 -28.67 15.94
C TYR A 381 25.08 -29.00 14.79
N GLN A 382 24.47 -27.95 14.25
CA GLN A 382 23.68 -27.96 13.02
C GLN A 382 24.18 -26.83 12.12
N ARG A 383 24.54 -27.18 10.89
CA ARG A 383 25.03 -26.21 9.91
C ARG A 383 23.89 -25.30 9.44
N SER A 384 24.06 -23.99 9.57
CA SER A 384 23.09 -22.99 9.10
C SER A 384 23.23 -22.72 7.60
N GLY A 385 22.11 -22.44 6.92
CA GLY A 385 22.08 -22.04 5.52
C GLY A 385 22.18 -23.17 4.49
N GLU A 386 22.08 -24.43 4.94
CA GLU A 386 22.02 -25.59 4.05
C GLU A 386 20.56 -25.91 3.70
N PRO A 387 20.15 -25.88 2.42
CA PRO A 387 18.75 -26.07 2.02
C PRO A 387 18.12 -27.37 2.51
N ILE A 388 18.93 -28.43 2.68
CA ILE A 388 18.46 -29.74 3.14
C ILE A 388 18.04 -29.76 4.61
N LEU A 389 18.48 -28.79 5.41
CA LEU A 389 18.12 -28.66 6.83
C LEU A 389 17.18 -27.48 7.08
N GLU A 390 16.71 -26.81 6.02
CA GLU A 390 15.85 -25.64 6.14
C GLU A 390 14.46 -26.04 6.67
N GLY A 391 14.01 -25.36 7.73
CA GLY A 391 12.71 -25.63 8.36
C GLY A 391 12.64 -26.90 9.20
N ILE A 392 13.75 -27.63 9.37
CA ILE A 392 13.79 -28.85 10.21
C ILE A 392 14.20 -28.49 11.64
N ASP A 393 13.30 -28.76 12.60
CA ASP A 393 13.60 -28.73 14.02
C ASP A 393 14.05 -30.12 14.50
N LEU A 394 15.27 -30.18 15.04
CA LEU A 394 15.92 -31.40 15.51
C LEU A 394 16.08 -31.45 17.03
N ALA A 395 15.49 -30.49 17.77
CA ALA A 395 15.65 -30.39 19.22
C ALA A 395 15.19 -31.65 19.98
N ASP A 396 14.15 -32.31 19.47
CA ASP A 396 13.56 -33.51 20.07
C ASP A 396 14.03 -34.81 19.38
N LEU A 397 15.01 -34.75 18.47
CA LEU A 397 15.51 -35.95 17.79
C LEU A 397 16.37 -36.80 18.75
N ALA A 398 15.88 -38.00 19.06
CA ALA A 398 16.63 -39.01 19.80
C ALA A 398 17.26 -40.03 18.85
N ILE A 399 18.58 -40.14 18.87
CA ILE A 399 19.35 -41.10 18.09
C ILE A 399 19.83 -42.19 19.04
N ALA A 400 19.55 -43.46 18.74
CA ALA A 400 19.99 -44.58 19.57
C ALA A 400 21.45 -44.94 19.33
N GLU A 401 21.87 -44.95 18.06
CA GLU A 401 23.19 -45.38 17.62
C GLU A 401 23.56 -44.59 16.36
N ALA A 402 24.85 -44.27 16.20
CA ALA A 402 25.42 -43.66 15.00
C ALA A 402 26.81 -44.25 14.71
N GLN A 403 27.12 -44.49 13.44
CA GLN A 403 28.45 -44.90 13.00
C GLN A 403 29.47 -43.77 13.19
N ILE A 404 30.62 -44.07 13.78
CA ILE A 404 31.74 -43.15 13.80
C ILE A 404 32.46 -43.30 12.46
N VAL A 405 32.37 -42.27 11.61
CA VAL A 405 32.93 -42.31 10.25
C VAL A 405 34.08 -41.33 10.06
N ASN A 406 35.11 -41.80 9.36
CA ASN A 406 36.16 -40.98 8.78
C ASN A 406 35.89 -40.80 7.28
N ALA A 407 35.39 -39.62 6.90
CA ALA A 407 34.95 -39.31 5.54
C ALA A 407 35.61 -38.00 5.04
N PRO A 408 36.92 -38.01 4.74
CA PRO A 408 37.60 -36.80 4.26
C PRO A 408 37.00 -36.33 2.94
N GLY A 409 36.62 -35.05 2.87
CA GLY A 409 36.00 -34.45 1.68
C GLY A 409 34.47 -34.40 1.74
N TRP A 410 33.84 -35.07 2.71
CA TRP A 410 32.41 -34.93 2.96
C TRP A 410 32.12 -33.74 3.87
N LEU A 411 31.01 -33.05 3.59
CA LEU A 411 30.55 -31.90 4.35
C LEU A 411 29.67 -32.34 5.51
N SER A 412 30.11 -32.12 6.75
CA SER A 412 29.27 -32.42 7.92
C SER A 412 28.18 -31.36 8.10
N LEU A 413 26.93 -31.84 8.11
CA LEU A 413 25.72 -31.04 8.30
C LEU A 413 25.25 -31.05 9.77
N LEU A 414 25.30 -32.23 10.41
CA LEU A 414 25.02 -32.43 11.83
C LEU A 414 26.19 -33.11 12.53
N ARG A 415 26.46 -32.76 13.80
CA ARG A 415 27.53 -33.39 14.62
C ARG A 415 27.10 -33.62 16.06
N ALA A 416 27.67 -34.66 16.68
CA ALA A 416 27.75 -34.89 18.12
C ALA A 416 29.21 -34.72 18.59
N GLY A 417 29.51 -33.57 19.17
CA GLY A 417 30.89 -33.14 19.42
C GLY A 417 31.67 -33.08 18.12
N GLU A 418 32.71 -33.90 18.01
CA GLU A 418 33.53 -34.00 16.79
C GLU A 418 33.01 -35.04 15.79
N ILE A 419 32.06 -35.88 16.17
CA ILE A 419 31.58 -37.01 15.36
C ILE A 419 30.47 -36.50 14.43
N PRO A 420 30.61 -36.64 13.10
CA PRO A 420 29.55 -36.29 12.17
C PRO A 420 28.38 -37.26 12.30
N LEU A 421 27.15 -36.75 12.17
CA LEU A 421 25.90 -37.52 12.21
C LEU A 421 25.19 -37.55 10.85
N ILE A 422 25.21 -36.41 10.15
CA ILE A 422 24.74 -36.31 8.76
C ILE A 422 25.83 -35.63 7.95
N LEU A 423 26.16 -36.22 6.82
CA LEU A 423 27.17 -35.74 5.88
C LEU A 423 26.55 -35.58 4.50
N LEU A 424 27.01 -34.57 3.76
CA LEU A 424 26.69 -34.36 2.35
C LEU A 424 27.99 -34.50 1.55
N GLY A 425 27.96 -35.31 0.51
CA GLY A 425 29.13 -35.58 -0.32
C GLY A 425 28.77 -35.99 -1.73
N GLU A 426 29.79 -36.48 -2.43
CA GLU A 426 29.67 -36.97 -3.80
C GLU A 426 30.39 -38.32 -3.90
N VAL A 427 29.70 -39.31 -4.46
CA VAL A 427 30.22 -40.67 -4.70
C VAL A 427 30.07 -40.95 -6.18
N ASP A 428 31.17 -41.25 -6.87
CA ASP A 428 31.18 -41.56 -8.31
C ASP A 428 30.43 -40.55 -9.21
N GLY A 429 30.49 -39.25 -8.87
CA GLY A 429 29.82 -38.19 -9.61
C GLY A 429 28.38 -37.90 -9.17
N GLN A 430 27.88 -38.63 -8.17
CA GLN A 430 26.50 -38.57 -7.69
C GLN A 430 26.42 -37.96 -6.31
N ARG A 431 25.46 -37.06 -6.11
CA ARG A 431 25.23 -36.45 -4.80
C ARG A 431 24.70 -37.50 -3.82
N ALA A 432 25.36 -37.60 -2.68
CA ALA A 432 24.97 -38.54 -1.63
C ALA A 432 24.83 -37.81 -0.29
N ILE A 433 23.81 -38.20 0.47
CA ILE A 433 23.67 -37.84 1.87
C ILE A 433 23.92 -39.11 2.67
N TYR A 434 24.76 -39.01 3.70
CA TYR A 434 25.11 -40.12 4.57
C TYR A 434 24.62 -39.82 5.98
N LEU A 435 23.69 -40.63 6.47
CA LEU A 435 23.20 -40.65 7.84
C LEU A 435 23.94 -41.77 8.56
N THR A 436 24.76 -41.41 9.54
CA THR A 436 25.66 -42.34 10.23
C THR A 436 24.94 -43.26 11.19
#